data_AF-A0A821GCQ5-F1
#
_entry.id   AF-A0A821GCQ5-F1
#
_cell.length_a   1.000
_cell.length_b   1.000
_cell.length_c   1.000
_cell.angle_alpha   90.00
_cell.angle_beta   90.00
_cell.angle_gamma   90.00
#
_symmetry.space_group_name_H-M   'P 1'
#
loop_
_entity.id
_entity.type
_entity.pdbx_description
1 polymer ?
#
loop_
_entity_poly.entity_id
_entity_poly.type
_entity_poly.pdbx_seq_one_letter_code
_entity_poly.pdbx_strand_id
1 'polypeptide(L)'
;MSMSMKVNDSYGRYKSNERHTIESVHSQSSSHIIIKHTTPVVPVLLGPQILGYEREETRERYFRALLTLFVPWRSVHDLCAVNQTWFEAFEIRKPLISSSSVKIIENIQLLHECKHDRDEHLHQVLGEAQNDSKIDPILIPNCSEEDQNTEEDDAEQL
;
A
#
# COMPACT_ATOMS: atom_id res chain seq x y z
N MET A 1 -52.63 30.66 -23.93
CA MET A 1 -51.42 31.35 -23.43
C MET A 1 -50.83 30.49 -22.32
N SER A 2 -49.80 29.70 -22.63
CA SER A 2 -49.12 28.85 -21.64
C SER A 2 -47.98 29.63 -21.00
N MET A 3 -48.03 29.78 -19.69
CA MET A 3 -47.09 30.58 -18.92
C MET A 3 -45.91 29.69 -18.52
N SER A 4 -44.80 29.79 -19.26
CA SER A 4 -43.55 29.12 -18.90
C SER A 4 -42.99 29.74 -17.62
N MET A 5 -43.08 29.02 -16.51
CA MET A 5 -42.29 29.29 -15.31
C MET A 5 -40.81 29.08 -15.65
N LYS A 6 -40.04 30.17 -15.71
CA LYS A 6 -38.58 30.11 -15.70
C LYS A 6 -38.16 29.81 -14.26
N VAL A 7 -37.76 28.57 -14.00
CA VAL A 7 -37.10 28.20 -12.74
C VAL A 7 -35.71 28.85 -12.78
N ASN A 8 -35.52 29.87 -11.95
CA ASN A 8 -34.22 30.49 -11.68
C ASN A 8 -33.39 29.50 -10.87
N ASP A 9 -32.54 28.75 -11.55
CA ASP A 9 -31.61 27.81 -10.92
C ASP A 9 -30.30 28.54 -10.60
N SER A 10 -30.35 29.41 -9.59
CA SER A 10 -29.21 30.19 -9.09
C SER A 10 -28.63 29.58 -7.81
N TYR A 11 -28.39 28.27 -7.83
CA TYR A 11 -27.52 27.58 -6.87
C TYR A 11 -26.50 26.79 -7.70
N GLY A 12 -25.21 26.95 -7.38
CA GLY A 12 -24.10 26.42 -8.17
C GLY A 12 -24.38 25.02 -8.69
N ARG A 13 -24.44 24.89 -10.01
CA ARG A 13 -24.76 23.66 -10.72
C ARG A 13 -23.65 22.63 -10.45
N TYR A 14 -23.76 21.87 -9.37
CA TYR A 14 -22.93 20.70 -9.16
C TYR A 14 -23.03 19.85 -10.44
N LYS A 15 -21.90 19.54 -11.07
CA LYS A 15 -21.90 18.62 -12.22
C LYS A 15 -22.54 17.32 -11.73
N SER A 16 -23.66 16.93 -12.36
CA SER A 16 -24.28 15.64 -12.06
C SER A 16 -23.25 14.54 -12.30
N ASN A 17 -23.15 13.62 -11.35
CA ASN A 17 -22.36 12.40 -11.53
C ASN A 17 -22.79 11.66 -12.80
N GLU A 18 -21.80 11.08 -13.49
CA GLU A 18 -22.04 10.20 -14.63
C GLU A 18 -22.73 8.93 -14.14
N ARG A 19 -23.81 8.53 -14.80
CA ARG A 19 -24.62 7.37 -14.44
C ARG A 19 -24.47 6.30 -15.51
N HIS A 20 -24.20 5.08 -15.09
CA HIS A 20 -24.05 3.92 -15.96
C HIS A 20 -25.02 2.83 -15.54
N THR A 21 -25.63 2.17 -16.52
CA THR A 21 -26.44 0.98 -16.29
C THR A 21 -25.51 -0.23 -16.17
N ILE A 22 -25.84 -1.15 -15.28
CA ILE A 22 -25.11 -2.41 -15.15
C ILE A 22 -25.43 -3.29 -16.37
N GLU A 23 -24.46 -4.07 -16.84
CA GLU A 23 -24.69 -5.06 -17.90
C GLU A 23 -25.87 -5.99 -17.56
N SER A 24 -26.68 -6.32 -18.58
CA SER A 24 -27.92 -7.11 -18.42
C SER A 24 -27.68 -8.50 -17.83
N VAL A 25 -26.46 -9.03 -17.93
CA VAL A 25 -26.04 -10.31 -17.36
C VAL A 25 -25.98 -10.27 -15.82
N HIS A 26 -25.91 -9.09 -15.21
CA HIS A 26 -25.83 -8.96 -13.76
C HIS A 26 -27.20 -9.12 -13.10
N SER A 27 -27.25 -9.84 -11.97
CA SER A 27 -28.46 -10.14 -11.20
C SER A 27 -29.22 -8.89 -10.75
N GLN A 28 -28.50 -7.79 -10.51
CA GLN A 28 -29.07 -6.52 -10.04
C GLN A 28 -29.23 -5.47 -11.16
N SER A 29 -29.08 -5.85 -12.43
CA SER A 29 -29.13 -4.90 -13.56
C SER A 29 -30.44 -4.13 -13.69
N SER A 30 -31.55 -4.72 -13.26
CA SER A 30 -32.88 -4.10 -13.29
C SER A 30 -33.17 -3.17 -12.11
N SER A 31 -32.43 -3.27 -11.00
CA SER A 31 -32.71 -2.54 -9.76
C SER A 31 -31.65 -1.51 -9.39
N HIS A 32 -30.42 -1.65 -9.89
CA HIS A 32 -29.28 -0.82 -9.50
C HIS A 32 -28.68 -0.09 -10.69
N ILE A 33 -28.09 1.08 -10.41
CA ILE A 33 -27.30 1.87 -11.36
C ILE A 33 -25.94 2.18 -10.73
N ILE A 34 -24.91 2.31 -11.55
CA ILE A 34 -23.57 2.69 -11.13
C ILE A 34 -23.44 4.20 -11.30
N ILE A 35 -22.97 4.87 -10.25
CA ILE A 35 -22.74 6.32 -10.24
C ILE A 35 -21.26 6.55 -10.06
N LYS A 36 -20.63 7.20 -11.04
CA LYS A 36 -19.21 7.53 -10.98
C LYS A 36 -19.02 8.85 -10.25
N HIS A 37 -18.08 8.89 -9.31
CA HIS A 37 -17.71 10.11 -8.59
C HIS A 37 -17.22 11.19 -9.57
N THR A 38 -17.62 12.44 -9.36
CA THR A 38 -17.17 13.60 -10.16
C THR A 38 -15.65 13.75 -10.16
N THR A 39 -15.02 13.49 -9.01
CA THR A 39 -13.56 13.53 -8.86
C THR A 39 -13.03 12.11 -8.72
N PRO A 40 -12.03 11.70 -9.52
CA PRO A 40 -11.40 10.41 -9.36
C PRO A 40 -10.71 10.36 -7.98
N VAL A 41 -11.00 9.30 -7.22
CA VAL A 41 -10.37 9.02 -5.93
C VAL A 41 -9.57 7.75 -6.08
N VAL A 42 -8.34 7.76 -5.57
CA VAL A 42 -7.52 6.55 -5.50
C VAL A 42 -7.79 5.88 -4.16
N PRO A 43 -8.40 4.67 -4.14
CA PRO A 43 -8.62 3.96 -2.89
C PRO A 43 -7.27 3.59 -2.26
N VAL A 44 -7.10 3.91 -0.98
CA VAL A 44 -5.96 3.46 -0.20
C VAL A 44 -6.30 2.10 0.37
N LEU A 45 -5.58 1.07 -0.06
CA LEU A 45 -5.77 -0.28 0.45
C LEU A 45 -5.10 -0.39 1.82
N LEU A 46 -5.90 -0.69 2.84
CA LEU A 46 -5.40 -0.99 4.18
C LEU A 46 -5.16 -2.49 4.29
N GLY A 47 -3.92 -2.86 4.60
CA GLY A 47 -3.55 -4.26 4.76
C GLY A 47 -2.05 -4.45 4.95
N PRO A 48 -1.61 -5.72 5.11
CA PRO A 48 -0.20 -6.05 5.12
C PRO A 48 0.49 -5.56 3.84
N GLN A 49 1.75 -5.16 3.96
CA GLN A 49 2.55 -4.84 2.78
C GLN A 49 2.58 -6.06 1.84
N ILE A 50 2.43 -5.82 0.54
CA ILE A 50 2.75 -6.84 -0.47
C ILE A 50 4.20 -7.25 -0.22
N LEU A 51 4.50 -8.54 -0.17
CA LEU A 51 5.86 -9.03 0.06
C LEU A 51 6.57 -9.20 -1.29
N GLY A 52 7.88 -9.01 -1.38
CA GLY A 52 8.64 -9.40 -2.57
C GLY A 52 8.66 -10.93 -2.76
N TYR A 53 8.94 -11.39 -3.98
CA TYR A 53 8.93 -12.84 -4.28
C TYR A 53 10.28 -13.55 -4.13
N GLU A 54 11.34 -12.87 -3.71
CA GLU A 54 12.69 -13.45 -3.65
C GLU A 54 12.77 -14.74 -2.83
N ARG A 55 11.96 -14.83 -1.78
CA ARG A 55 11.90 -16.02 -0.92
C ARG A 55 10.77 -16.93 -1.37
N GLU A 56 11.05 -18.23 -1.45
CA GLU A 56 10.05 -19.23 -1.82
C GLU A 56 8.82 -19.19 -0.88
N GLU A 57 9.05 -18.88 0.41
CA GLU A 57 7.98 -18.72 1.42
C GLU A 57 7.03 -17.54 1.13
N THR A 58 7.50 -16.46 0.50
CA THR A 58 6.70 -15.27 0.20
C THR A 58 6.12 -15.28 -1.20
N ARG A 59 6.69 -16.10 -2.09
CA ARG A 59 6.36 -16.19 -3.51
C ARG A 59 4.87 -16.41 -3.80
N GLU A 60 4.27 -17.44 -3.19
CA GLU A 60 2.84 -17.73 -3.41
C GLU A 60 1.93 -16.59 -2.89
N ARG A 61 2.30 -15.97 -1.77
CA ARG A 61 1.55 -14.83 -1.22
C ARG A 61 1.68 -13.60 -2.13
N TYR A 62 2.84 -13.37 -2.73
CA TYR A 62 3.07 -12.30 -3.69
C TYR A 62 2.19 -12.48 -4.93
N PHE A 63 2.25 -13.63 -5.60
CA PHE A 63 1.45 -13.86 -6.82
C PHE A 63 -0.05 -13.84 -6.55
N ARG A 64 -0.49 -14.34 -5.38
CA ARG A 64 -1.88 -14.18 -4.95
C ARG A 64 -2.29 -12.72 -4.83
N ALA A 65 -1.44 -11.87 -4.24
CA ALA A 65 -1.73 -10.44 -4.11
C ALA A 65 -1.81 -9.77 -5.49
N LEU A 66 -0.86 -10.05 -6.40
CA LEU A 66 -0.89 -9.50 -7.75
C LEU A 66 -2.15 -9.89 -8.52
N LEU A 67 -2.51 -11.17 -8.50
CA LEU A 67 -3.72 -11.65 -9.16
C LEU A 67 -4.99 -10.97 -8.61
N THR A 68 -5.07 -10.82 -7.29
CA THR A 68 -6.21 -10.18 -6.62
C THR A 68 -6.37 -8.70 -7.04
N LEU A 69 -5.26 -8.00 -7.27
CA LEU A 69 -5.25 -6.56 -7.57
C LEU A 69 -5.38 -6.23 -9.06
N PHE A 70 -4.82 -7.08 -9.92
CA PHE A 70 -4.62 -6.74 -11.34
C PHE A 70 -5.43 -7.58 -12.32
N VAL A 71 -6.06 -8.66 -11.86
CA VAL A 71 -6.96 -9.49 -12.70
C VAL A 71 -8.39 -9.28 -12.22
N PRO A 72 -9.38 -9.03 -13.11
CA PRO A 72 -10.78 -9.00 -12.71
C PRO A 72 -11.26 -10.38 -12.24
N TRP A 73 -11.99 -10.45 -11.13
CA TRP A 73 -12.51 -11.70 -10.58
C TRP A 73 -13.86 -11.51 -9.89
N ARG A 74 -14.67 -12.58 -9.88
CA ARG A 74 -15.90 -12.71 -9.10
C ARG A 74 -15.80 -13.84 -8.07
N SER A 75 -14.97 -14.82 -8.36
CA SER A 75 -14.67 -15.98 -7.52
C SER A 75 -13.17 -16.19 -7.45
N VAL A 76 -12.70 -16.83 -6.37
CA VAL A 76 -11.29 -17.24 -6.24
C VAL A 76 -10.86 -18.15 -7.39
N HIS A 77 -11.79 -18.94 -7.96
CA HIS A 77 -11.52 -19.81 -9.10
C HIS A 77 -11.19 -19.05 -10.40
N ASP A 78 -11.64 -17.79 -10.53
CA ASP A 78 -11.25 -16.94 -11.65
C ASP A 78 -9.76 -16.60 -11.57
N LEU A 79 -9.20 -16.52 -10.35
CA LEU A 79 -7.80 -16.22 -10.10
C LEU A 79 -6.93 -17.47 -10.05
N CYS A 80 -7.37 -18.51 -9.35
CA CYS A 80 -6.59 -19.72 -9.15
C CYS A 80 -7.46 -20.99 -9.11
N ALA A 81 -7.16 -21.96 -9.99
CA ALA A 81 -7.77 -23.29 -9.96
C ALA A 81 -7.27 -24.10 -8.76
N VAL A 82 -8.02 -25.13 -8.36
CA VAL A 82 -7.73 -25.93 -7.15
C VAL A 82 -6.41 -26.70 -7.27
N ASN A 83 -6.00 -27.05 -8.47
CA ASN A 83 -4.86 -27.91 -8.78
C ASN A 83 -3.66 -27.15 -9.38
N GLN A 84 -3.58 -25.84 -9.19
CA GLN A 84 -2.46 -25.02 -9.67
C GLN A 84 -1.92 -24.13 -8.55
N THR A 85 -0.65 -23.76 -8.67
CA THR A 85 0.00 -22.78 -7.79
C THR A 85 -0.39 -21.35 -8.17
N TRP A 86 -0.22 -20.39 -7.25
CA TRP A 86 -0.48 -18.98 -7.55
C TRP A 86 0.50 -18.43 -8.59
N PHE A 87 1.75 -18.93 -8.62
CA PHE A 87 2.70 -18.59 -9.68
C PHE A 87 2.24 -19.06 -11.07
N GLU A 88 1.86 -20.32 -11.23
CA GLU A 88 1.35 -20.84 -12.50
C GLU A 88 0.09 -20.09 -12.94
N ALA A 89 -0.80 -19.81 -11.98
CA ALA A 89 -2.00 -19.04 -12.21
C ALA A 89 -1.69 -17.65 -12.76
N PHE A 90 -0.66 -17.00 -12.21
CA PHE A 90 -0.21 -15.67 -12.63
C PHE A 90 0.33 -15.70 -14.05
N GLU A 91 1.21 -16.64 -14.39
CA GLU A 91 1.78 -16.73 -15.73
C GLU A 91 0.70 -16.94 -16.80
N ILE A 92 -0.31 -17.77 -16.53
CA ILE A 92 -1.45 -17.98 -17.43
C ILE A 92 -2.28 -16.70 -17.62
N ARG A 93 -2.43 -15.89 -16.56
CA ARG A 93 -3.33 -14.72 -16.54
C ARG A 93 -2.62 -13.40 -16.84
N LYS A 94 -1.29 -13.39 -16.83
CA LYS A 94 -0.45 -12.22 -17.15
C LYS A 94 -0.85 -11.53 -18.46
N PRO A 95 -1.27 -12.23 -19.54
CA PRO A 95 -1.75 -11.58 -20.76
C PRO A 95 -3.04 -10.76 -20.59
N LEU A 96 -3.83 -11.01 -19.54
CA LEU A 96 -5.04 -10.24 -19.23
C LEU A 96 -4.73 -8.91 -18.53
N ILE A 97 -3.50 -8.76 -18.01
CA ILE A 97 -3.07 -7.58 -17.28
C ILE A 97 -2.61 -6.52 -18.29
N SER A 98 -3.12 -5.29 -18.14
CA SER A 98 -2.73 -4.19 -19.02
C SER A 98 -1.23 -3.89 -18.93
N SER A 99 -0.62 -3.43 -20.02
CA SER A 99 0.80 -3.07 -20.04
C SER A 99 1.17 -1.99 -19.01
N SER A 100 0.26 -1.04 -18.75
CA SER A 100 0.43 -0.04 -17.69
C SER A 100 0.45 -0.68 -16.31
N SER A 101 -0.41 -1.67 -16.07
CA SER A 101 -0.45 -2.42 -14.81
C SER A 101 0.78 -3.30 -14.62
N VAL A 102 1.31 -3.91 -15.69
CA VAL A 102 2.57 -4.67 -15.63
C VAL A 102 3.72 -3.80 -15.13
N LYS A 103 3.83 -2.55 -15.60
CA LYS A 103 4.84 -1.61 -15.09
C LYS A 103 4.68 -1.33 -13.59
N ILE A 104 3.44 -1.28 -13.09
CA ILE A 104 3.20 -1.12 -11.64
C ILE A 104 3.68 -2.35 -10.88
N ILE A 105 3.42 -3.56 -11.41
CA ILE A 105 3.90 -4.81 -10.82
C ILE A 105 5.44 -4.84 -10.76
N GLU A 106 6.10 -4.46 -11.85
CA GLU A 106 7.57 -4.34 -11.92
C GLU A 106 8.09 -3.33 -10.89
N ASN A 107 7.43 -2.17 -10.78
CA ASN A 107 7.80 -1.16 -9.77
C ASN A 107 7.60 -1.65 -8.34
N ILE A 108 6.55 -2.43 -8.06
CA ILE A 108 6.36 -3.03 -6.73
C ILE A 108 7.58 -3.88 -6.38
N GLN A 109 8.00 -4.76 -7.29
CA GLN A 109 9.17 -5.61 -7.07
C GLN A 109 10.45 -4.78 -6.89
N LEU A 110 10.70 -3.80 -7.77
CA LEU A 110 11.87 -2.94 -7.69
C LEU A 110 11.95 -2.17 -6.35
N LEU A 111 10.81 -1.67 -5.86
CA LEU A 111 10.76 -0.99 -4.56
C LEU A 111 11.11 -1.93 -3.40
N HIS A 112 10.82 -3.22 -3.51
CA HIS A 112 11.23 -4.21 -2.52
C HIS A 112 12.73 -4.48 -2.55
N GLU A 113 13.31 -4.63 -3.74
CA GLU A 113 14.75 -4.82 -3.94
C GLU A 113 15.53 -3.62 -3.38
N CYS A 114 15.18 -2.40 -3.80
CA CYS A 114 15.84 -1.20 -3.28
C CYS A 114 15.69 -1.02 -1.77
N LYS A 115 14.56 -1.43 -1.19
CA LYS A 115 14.37 -1.42 0.27
C LYS A 115 15.30 -2.44 0.93
N HIS A 116 15.41 -3.64 0.38
CA HIS A 116 16.27 -4.69 0.91
C HIS A 116 17.74 -4.24 0.92
N ASP A 117 18.24 -3.74 -0.22
CA ASP A 117 19.63 -3.27 -0.36
C ASP A 117 19.96 -2.14 0.62
N ARG A 118 19.02 -1.19 0.77
CA ARG A 118 19.19 -0.07 1.71
C ARG A 118 19.23 -0.56 3.16
N ASP A 119 18.32 -1.46 3.52
CA ASP A 119 18.22 -1.98 4.89
C ASP A 119 19.46 -2.86 5.22
N GLU A 120 19.97 -3.65 4.25
CA GLU A 120 21.23 -4.40 4.39
C GLU A 120 22.43 -3.47 4.58
N HIS A 121 22.56 -2.44 3.74
CA HIS A 121 23.63 -1.45 3.86
C HIS A 121 23.59 -0.74 5.23
N LEU A 122 22.40 -0.36 5.71
CA LEU A 122 22.25 0.26 7.02
C LEU A 122 22.69 -0.69 8.15
N HIS A 123 22.33 -1.97 8.07
CA HIS A 123 22.74 -2.97 9.06
C HIS A 123 24.27 -3.12 9.09
N GLN A 124 24.92 -3.10 7.94
CA GLN A 124 26.38 -3.15 7.85
C GLN A 124 27.02 -1.93 8.53
N VAL A 125 26.59 -0.72 8.20
CA VAL A 125 27.12 0.53 8.77
C VAL A 125 26.95 0.56 10.29
N LEU A 126 25.79 0.11 10.79
CA LEU A 126 25.55 0.02 12.24
C LEU A 126 26.46 -1.01 12.92
N GLY A 127 26.73 -2.14 12.26
CA GLY A 127 27.66 -3.16 12.76
C GLY A 127 29.11 -2.66 12.83
N GLU A 128 29.55 -1.93 11.80
CA GLU A 128 30.89 -1.31 11.76
C GLU A 128 31.05 -0.26 12.86
N ALA A 129 30.06 0.62 13.05
CA ALA A 129 30.09 1.64 14.10
C ALA A 129 30.17 1.02 15.52
N GLN A 130 29.49 -0.11 15.76
CA GLN A 130 29.59 -0.81 17.05
C GLN A 130 30.97 -1.45 17.28
N ASN A 131 31.63 -1.92 16.21
CA ASN A 131 32.97 -2.48 16.31
C ASN A 131 34.03 -1.39 16.57
N ASP A 132 33.87 -0.22 15.97
CA ASP A 132 34.73 0.95 16.20
C ASP A 132 34.46 1.62 17.57
N SER A 133 33.31 1.33 18.20
CA SER A 133 32.98 1.77 19.56
C SER A 133 33.72 1.01 20.68
N LYS A 134 34.70 0.16 20.36
CA LYS A 134 35.76 -0.20 21.31
C LYS A 134 36.68 1.02 21.50
N ILE A 135 36.17 2.00 22.24
CA ILE A 135 36.98 3.12 22.75
C ILE A 135 38.09 2.51 23.61
N ASP A 136 39.35 2.80 23.28
CA ASP A 136 40.49 2.46 24.13
C ASP A 136 40.23 3.01 25.54
N PRO A 137 40.35 2.20 26.62
CA PRO A 137 40.10 2.66 28.00
C PRO A 137 40.94 3.87 28.45
N ILE A 138 41.95 4.23 27.65
CA ILE A 138 42.87 5.36 27.88
C ILE A 138 42.20 6.72 27.62
N LEU A 139 41.08 6.78 26.87
CA LEU A 139 40.42 8.04 26.51
C LEU A 139 39.22 8.40 27.39
N ILE A 140 39.00 7.74 28.53
CA ILE A 140 38.03 8.21 29.52
C ILE A 140 38.70 9.37 30.29
N PRO A 141 38.33 10.65 30.10
CA PRO A 141 38.80 11.69 30.99
C PRO A 141 38.20 11.36 32.36
N ASN A 142 39.07 11.19 33.35
CA ASN A 142 38.68 11.00 34.73
C ASN A 142 38.14 12.34 35.25
N CYS A 143 36.91 12.72 34.85
CA CYS A 143 36.17 13.82 35.44
C CYS A 143 35.60 13.37 36.79
N SER A 144 36.50 13.13 37.73
CA SER A 144 36.19 13.31 39.14
C SER A 144 36.25 14.81 39.40
N GLU A 145 35.19 15.51 39.04
CA GLU A 145 34.87 16.80 39.67
C GLU A 145 33.70 16.53 40.62
N GLU A 146 34.01 16.69 41.90
CA GLU A 146 33.07 16.67 43.01
C GLU A 146 32.11 17.85 42.84
N ASP A 147 30.96 17.64 42.21
CA ASP A 147 29.87 18.61 42.30
C ASP A 147 28.99 18.25 43.50
N GLN A 148 29.40 18.77 44.65
CA GLN A 148 28.51 18.98 45.79
C GLN A 148 27.47 20.02 45.38
N ASN A 149 26.28 19.58 45.01
CA ASN A 149 25.01 20.29 45.23
C ASN A 149 23.84 19.34 44.96
N THR A 150 23.51 18.53 45.96
CA THR A 150 22.18 17.92 46.08
C THR A 150 21.34 18.87 46.92
N GLU A 151 20.69 19.82 46.27
CA GLU A 151 19.46 20.39 46.82
C GLU A 151 18.31 19.62 46.16
N GLU A 152 17.75 18.70 46.94
CA GLU A 152 16.45 18.07 46.71
C GLU A 152 15.39 19.18 46.65
N ASP A 153 14.59 19.21 45.58
CA ASP A 153 13.27 19.84 45.66
C ASP A 153 12.24 18.93 44.99
N ASP A 154 11.11 18.86 45.67
CA ASP A 154 10.25 17.71 45.79
C ASP A 154 9.43 17.37 44.54
N ALA A 155 9.10 16.09 44.44
CA ALA A 155 8.08 15.58 43.55
C ALA A 155 6.69 16.04 44.01
N GLU A 156 6.01 16.86 43.20
CA GLU A 156 4.55 16.91 43.21
C GLU A 156 3.98 16.11 42.04
N GLN A 157 3.25 15.08 42.45
CA GLN A 157 2.38 14.22 41.67
C GLN A 157 1.24 15.05 41.07
N LEU A 158 0.88 14.77 39.81
CA LEU A 158 -0.49 14.46 39.33
C LEU A 158 -0.47 14.07 37.84
#